data_AF-A0A800K6E8-F1
#
_entry.id   AF-A0A800K6E8-F1
#
_cell.length_a   1.000
_cell.length_b   1.000
_cell.length_c   1.000
_cell.angle_alpha   90.00
_cell.angle_beta   90.00
_cell.angle_gamma   90.00
#
_symmetry.space_group_name_H-M   'P 1'
#
loop_
_entity.id
_entity.type
_entity.pdbx_description
1 polymer ?
#
loop_
_entity_poly.entity_id
_entity_poly.type
_entity_poly.pdbx_seq_one_letter_code
_entity_poly.pdbx_strand_id
1 'polypeptide(L)'
;MIKKLSLALLSLFGVLAASLVFRAQTMPSLQPQGVAPVSIAVDEAATLQRFAGAIRIPTTSHEESEDTDTAQFLALHAYFEETYPLVHEHLARGIGGGLSLLYTWQGSQRDLVPGGTDAKYYSGRSRHVFRFLPTPMEAHALQRIHGTNERLSKEGFVTSIKFFQQLIRNSDGL
;
A
#
# COMPACT_ATOMS: atom_id res chain seq x y z
N MET A 1 -29.33 -17.18 -45.94
CA MET A 1 -28.83 -15.99 -45.23
C MET A 1 -27.93 -16.34 -44.04
N ILE A 2 -28.32 -17.29 -43.18
CA ILE A 2 -27.58 -17.68 -41.97
C ILE A 2 -26.10 -18.05 -42.26
N LYS A 3 -25.82 -18.91 -43.26
CA LYS A 3 -24.43 -19.32 -43.59
C LYS A 3 -23.50 -18.16 -43.98
N LYS A 4 -24.00 -17.16 -44.71
CA LYS A 4 -23.23 -15.97 -45.10
C LYS A 4 -22.96 -15.06 -43.89
N LEU A 5 -23.95 -14.94 -43.01
CA LEU A 5 -23.84 -14.20 -41.75
C LEU A 5 -22.84 -14.88 -40.79
N SER A 6 -22.88 -16.21 -40.68
CA SER A 6 -21.93 -16.99 -39.88
C SER A 6 -20.50 -16.84 -40.39
N LEU A 7 -20.28 -16.88 -41.70
CA LEU A 7 -18.94 -16.72 -42.30
C LEU A 7 -18.40 -15.30 -42.09
N ALA A 8 -19.25 -14.28 -42.22
CA ALA A 8 -18.89 -12.90 -41.94
C ALA A 8 -18.51 -12.69 -40.47
N LEU A 9 -19.27 -13.28 -39.54
CA LEU A 9 -18.96 -13.25 -38.10
C LEU A 9 -17.64 -13.96 -37.78
N LEU A 10 -17.38 -15.12 -38.41
CA LEU A 10 -16.14 -15.87 -38.20
C LEU A 10 -14.91 -15.09 -38.69
N SER A 11 -15.04 -14.45 -39.85
CA SER A 11 -14.00 -13.56 -40.40
C SER A 11 -13.75 -12.36 -39.49
N LEU A 12 -14.81 -11.69 -39.04
CA LEU A 12 -14.70 -10.56 -38.11
C LEU A 12 -14.03 -10.96 -36.78
N PHE A 13 -14.40 -12.13 -36.24
CA PHE A 13 -13.78 -12.69 -35.05
C PHE A 13 -12.29 -12.99 -35.28
N GLY A 14 -11.94 -13.57 -36.43
CA GLY A 14 -10.55 -13.83 -36.80
C GLY A 14 -9.71 -12.55 -36.91
N VAL A 15 -10.25 -11.50 -37.53
CA VAL A 15 -9.60 -10.18 -37.61
C VAL A 15 -9.43 -9.56 -36.21
N LEU A 16 -10.46 -9.62 -35.36
CA LEU A 16 -10.38 -9.13 -33.99
C LEU A 16 -9.32 -9.88 -33.18
N ALA A 17 -9.31 -11.22 -33.25
CA ALA A 17 -8.33 -12.05 -32.57
C ALA A 17 -6.90 -11.75 -33.03
N ALA A 18 -6.68 -11.65 -34.34
CA ALA A 18 -5.38 -11.28 -34.91
C ALA A 18 -4.92 -9.89 -34.44
N SER A 19 -5.84 -8.91 -34.42
CA SER A 19 -5.56 -7.56 -33.93
C SER A 19 -5.19 -7.54 -32.43
N LEU A 20 -5.90 -8.30 -31.60
CA LEU A 20 -5.61 -8.44 -30.17
C LEU A 20 -4.24 -9.10 -29.94
N VAL A 21 -3.91 -10.17 -30.67
CA VAL A 21 -2.60 -10.83 -30.59
C VAL A 21 -1.49 -9.88 -31.02
N PHE A 22 -1.65 -9.20 -32.15
CA PHE A 22 -0.69 -8.21 -32.64
C PHE A 22 -0.49 -7.09 -31.62
N ARG A 23 -1.57 -6.56 -31.04
CA ARG A 23 -1.49 -5.54 -29.97
C ARG A 23 -0.80 -6.07 -28.72
N ALA A 24 -1.11 -7.29 -28.28
CA ALA A 24 -0.47 -7.89 -27.10
C ALA A 24 1.05 -8.07 -27.31
N GLN A 25 1.48 -8.47 -28.51
CA GLN A 25 2.90 -8.65 -28.83
C GLN A 25 3.64 -7.34 -29.06
N THR A 26 2.97 -6.29 -29.53
CA THR A 26 3.59 -4.99 -29.84
C THR A 26 3.44 -3.95 -28.74
N MET A 27 2.70 -4.26 -27.67
CA MET A 27 2.54 -3.35 -26.53
C MET A 27 3.88 -3.24 -25.80
N PRO A 28 4.52 -2.06 -25.79
CA PRO A 28 5.79 -1.88 -25.08
C PRO A 28 5.54 -2.02 -23.58
N SER A 29 6.43 -2.75 -22.89
CA SER A 29 6.44 -2.74 -21.43
C SER A 29 6.75 -1.32 -20.95
N LEU A 30 5.89 -0.76 -20.12
CA LEU A 30 6.14 0.49 -19.41
C LEU A 30 6.97 0.29 -18.14
N GLN A 31 7.36 -0.97 -17.85
CA GLN A 31 8.26 -1.23 -16.73
C GLN A 31 9.63 -0.62 -17.05
N PRO A 32 10.21 0.16 -16.13
CA PRO A 32 11.54 0.71 -16.32
C PRO A 32 12.55 -0.42 -16.50
N GLN A 33 13.36 -0.33 -17.55
CA GLN A 33 14.43 -1.27 -17.85
C GLN A 33 15.74 -0.80 -17.19
N GLY A 34 16.64 -1.74 -16.86
CA GLY A 34 17.94 -1.43 -16.29
C GLY A 34 17.91 -0.96 -14.83
N VAL A 35 16.79 -1.14 -14.13
CA VAL A 35 16.72 -0.90 -12.68
C VAL A 35 17.48 -2.01 -11.97
N ALA A 36 18.60 -1.66 -11.35
CA ALA A 36 19.35 -2.61 -10.53
C ALA A 36 18.46 -3.13 -9.39
N PRO A 37 18.52 -4.44 -9.06
CA PRO A 37 17.83 -4.97 -7.90
C PRO A 37 18.27 -4.21 -6.66
N VAL A 38 17.31 -3.60 -5.98
CA VAL A 38 17.57 -2.92 -4.71
C VAL A 38 17.54 -3.98 -3.60
N SER A 39 18.65 -4.09 -2.86
CA SER A 39 18.71 -4.90 -1.65
C SER A 39 18.56 -4.00 -0.42
N ILE A 40 17.41 -4.13 0.25
CA ILE A 40 17.17 -3.51 1.56
C ILE A 40 17.32 -4.60 2.63
N ALA A 41 18.33 -4.45 3.47
CA ALA A 41 18.51 -5.30 4.65
C ALA A 41 17.41 -4.97 5.67
N VAL A 42 16.55 -5.94 5.93
CA VAL A 42 15.52 -5.88 6.98
C VAL A 42 15.73 -7.08 7.89
N ASP A 43 15.76 -6.85 9.20
CA ASP A 43 15.60 -7.93 10.16
C ASP A 43 14.14 -8.39 10.12
N GLU A 44 13.88 -9.43 9.32
CA GLU A 44 12.53 -9.96 9.11
C GLU A 44 11.95 -10.53 10.40
N ALA A 45 12.78 -11.20 11.22
CA ALA A 45 12.34 -11.82 12.46
C ALA A 45 11.89 -10.75 13.47
N ALA A 46 12.72 -9.74 13.72
CA ALA A 46 12.37 -8.64 14.63
C ALA A 46 11.17 -7.85 14.12
N THR A 47 11.08 -7.64 12.81
CA THR A 47 9.96 -6.94 12.17
C THR A 47 8.64 -7.67 12.35
N LEU A 48 8.62 -8.98 12.08
CA LEU A 48 7.44 -9.81 12.29
C LEU A 48 7.08 -9.93 13.76
N GLN A 49 8.07 -9.97 14.65
CA GLN A 49 7.84 -9.99 16.09
C GLN A 49 7.17 -8.70 16.59
N ARG A 50 7.64 -7.53 16.14
CA ARG A 50 7.00 -6.23 16.45
C ARG A 50 5.56 -6.17 15.97
N PHE A 51 5.31 -6.58 14.72
CA PHE A 51 3.95 -6.62 14.18
C PHE A 51 3.05 -7.59 14.96
N ALA A 52 3.56 -8.80 15.25
CA ALA A 52 2.83 -9.81 16.01
C ALA A 52 2.54 -9.37 17.45
N GLY A 53 3.40 -8.56 18.08
CA GLY A 53 3.11 -7.99 19.38
C GLY A 53 2.00 -6.95 19.33
N ALA A 54 2.03 -6.04 18.35
CA ALA A 54 0.99 -5.01 18.17
C ALA A 54 -0.41 -5.61 17.97
N ILE A 55 -0.56 -6.60 17.07
CA ILE A 55 -1.88 -7.20 16.77
C ILE A 55 -2.45 -8.06 17.91
N ARG A 56 -1.64 -8.41 18.92
CA ARG A 56 -2.11 -9.13 20.10
C ARG A 56 -2.74 -8.21 21.15
N ILE A 57 -2.57 -6.90 21.00
CA ILE A 57 -3.20 -5.90 21.87
C ILE A 57 -4.63 -5.66 21.34
N PRO A 58 -5.67 -6.03 22.10
CA PRO A 58 -7.05 -6.04 21.62
C PRO A 58 -7.68 -4.63 21.59
N THR A 59 -7.23 -3.77 20.66
CA THR A 59 -7.77 -2.41 20.46
C THR A 59 -9.10 -2.41 19.70
N THR A 60 -10.12 -3.07 20.25
CA THR A 60 -11.47 -3.09 19.69
C THR A 60 -12.19 -1.80 20.04
N SER A 61 -12.68 -1.08 19.03
CA SER A 61 -13.51 0.12 19.21
C SER A 61 -14.99 -0.19 18.99
N HIS A 62 -15.85 0.51 19.70
CA HIS A 62 -17.31 0.42 19.59
C HIS A 62 -17.90 1.73 19.02
N GLU A 63 -19.11 1.67 18.48
CA GLU A 63 -19.84 2.87 18.01
C GLU A 63 -20.08 3.84 19.19
N GLU A 64 -20.48 3.29 20.33
CA GLU A 64 -20.53 4.01 21.60
C GLU A 64 -19.16 3.99 22.29
N SER A 65 -18.58 5.17 22.49
CA SER A 65 -17.21 5.28 22.99
C SER A 65 -17.01 4.78 24.42
N GLU A 66 -18.06 4.75 25.24
CA GLU A 66 -18.03 4.32 26.65
C GLU A 66 -17.74 2.82 26.81
N ASP A 67 -18.10 2.02 25.79
CA ASP A 67 -17.87 0.57 25.76
C ASP A 67 -16.45 0.21 25.28
N THR A 68 -15.66 1.20 24.85
CA THR A 68 -14.30 0.97 24.34
C THR A 68 -13.29 0.88 25.49
N ASP A 69 -12.57 -0.24 25.58
CA ASP A 69 -11.47 -0.39 26.54
C ASP A 69 -10.26 0.48 26.13
N THR A 70 -10.28 1.72 26.59
CA THR A 70 -9.23 2.71 26.34
C THR A 70 -7.85 2.26 26.85
N ALA A 71 -7.79 1.34 27.82
CA ALA A 71 -6.52 0.85 28.34
C ALA A 71 -5.76 0.03 27.29
N GLN A 72 -6.44 -0.67 26.37
CA GLN A 72 -5.77 -1.42 25.29
C GLN A 72 -5.11 -0.47 24.28
N PHE A 73 -5.74 0.67 24.00
CA PHE A 73 -5.16 1.68 23.12
C PHE A 73 -3.91 2.30 23.76
N LEU A 74 -3.97 2.62 25.06
CA LEU A 74 -2.82 3.12 25.81
C LEU A 74 -1.70 2.07 25.90
N ALA A 75 -2.04 0.78 26.05
CA ALA A 75 -1.07 -0.31 25.98
C ALA A 75 -0.40 -0.38 24.60
N LEU A 76 -1.15 -0.18 23.51
CA LEU A 76 -0.59 -0.10 22.16
C LEU A 76 0.33 1.12 22.00
N HIS A 77 0.00 2.26 22.61
CA HIS A 77 0.87 3.44 22.59
C HIS A 77 2.22 3.15 23.27
N ALA A 78 2.19 2.57 24.48
CA ALA A 78 3.40 2.18 25.21
C ALA A 78 4.22 1.16 24.42
N TYR A 79 3.57 0.19 23.80
CA TYR A 79 4.22 -0.81 22.94
C TYR A 79 4.94 -0.16 21.75
N PHE A 80 4.34 0.84 21.10
CA PHE A 80 5.00 1.56 20.01
C PHE A 80 6.17 2.41 20.48
N GLU A 81 6.08 3.02 21.65
CA GLU A 81 7.18 3.80 22.24
C GLU A 81 8.40 2.91 22.53
N GLU A 82 8.17 1.70 23.06
CA GLU A 82 9.21 0.70 23.30
C GLU A 82 9.80 0.13 21.99
N THR A 83 8.96 -0.22 21.03
CA THR A 83 9.39 -0.95 19.83
C THR A 83 9.90 -0.07 18.70
N TYR A 84 9.59 1.22 18.71
CA TYR A 84 10.04 2.21 17.72
C TYR A 84 10.63 3.46 18.39
N PRO A 85 11.74 3.32 19.15
CA PRO A 85 12.32 4.44 19.90
C PRO A 85 12.78 5.59 18.99
N LEU A 86 13.38 5.29 17.83
CA LEU A 86 13.82 6.32 16.88
C LEU A 86 12.65 7.13 16.29
N VAL A 87 11.49 6.50 16.12
CA VAL A 87 10.29 7.20 15.65
C VAL A 87 9.84 8.20 16.72
N HIS A 88 9.86 7.78 17.99
CA HIS A 88 9.46 8.61 19.12
C HIS A 88 10.51 9.68 19.48
N GLU A 89 11.78 9.44 19.15
CA GLU A 89 12.86 10.40 19.32
C GLU A 89 12.81 11.50 18.25
N HIS A 90 12.57 11.13 16.99
CA HIS A 90 12.72 12.07 15.87
C HIS A 90 11.42 12.69 15.38
N LEU A 91 10.26 12.06 15.64
CA LEU A 91 8.97 12.60 15.21
C LEU A 91 8.25 13.30 16.36
N ALA A 92 7.64 14.46 16.07
CA ALA A 92 6.76 15.09 17.03
C ALA A 92 5.46 14.28 17.14
N ARG A 93 5.13 13.85 18.36
CA ARG A 93 3.93 13.06 18.65
C ARG A 93 2.84 13.94 19.27
N GLY A 94 1.63 13.85 18.73
CA GLY A 94 0.41 14.42 19.29
C GLY A 94 -0.66 13.33 19.52
N ILE A 95 -1.62 13.62 20.39
CA ILE A 95 -2.79 12.77 20.62
C ILE A 95 -4.04 13.55 20.26
N GLY A 96 -4.82 13.04 19.31
CA GLY A 96 -6.12 13.58 18.89
C GLY A 96 -7.28 12.73 19.41
N GLY A 97 -8.39 13.36 19.79
CA GLY A 97 -9.60 12.63 20.22
C GLY A 97 -9.38 11.67 21.39
N GLY A 98 -8.38 11.93 22.25
CA GLY A 98 -8.02 11.11 23.41
C GLY A 98 -7.15 9.87 23.12
N LEU A 99 -7.28 9.24 21.94
CA LEU A 99 -6.61 7.95 21.65
C LEU A 99 -5.92 7.88 20.27
N SER A 100 -6.12 8.84 19.37
CA SER A 100 -5.48 8.78 18.05
C SER A 100 -4.06 9.35 18.11
N LEU A 101 -3.07 8.54 17.74
CA LEU A 101 -1.69 8.98 17.60
C LEU A 101 -1.49 9.74 16.28
N LEU A 102 -0.92 10.94 16.38
CA LEU A 102 -0.46 11.72 15.24
C LEU A 102 1.06 11.88 15.34
N TYR A 103 1.78 11.40 14.34
CA TYR A 103 3.23 11.63 14.21
C TYR A 103 3.48 12.64 13.11
N THR A 104 4.26 13.67 13.42
CA THR A 104 4.66 14.70 12.47
C THR A 104 6.14 14.57 12.19
N TRP A 105 6.47 14.25 10.95
CA TRP A 105 7.82 14.37 10.42
C TRP A 105 7.96 15.71 9.74
N GLN A 106 8.69 16.62 10.39
CA GLN A 106 8.92 17.95 9.86
C GLN A 106 9.84 17.88 8.63
N GLY A 107 9.27 18.12 7.44
CA GLY A 107 10.04 18.28 6.22
C GLY A 107 10.79 19.61 6.18
N SER A 108 11.85 19.67 5.36
CA SER A 108 12.71 20.85 5.17
C SER A 108 11.98 22.03 4.52
N GLN A 109 10.88 21.76 3.80
CA GLN A 109 10.04 22.77 3.16
C GLN A 109 8.68 22.79 3.86
N ARG A 110 8.35 23.90 4.56
CA ARG A 110 7.15 24.01 5.39
C ARG A 110 5.85 24.23 4.60
N ASP A 111 5.97 24.70 3.35
CA ASP A 111 4.82 25.08 2.52
C ASP A 111 4.41 24.00 1.52
N LEU A 112 5.08 22.84 1.57
CA LEU A 112 4.74 21.67 0.77
C LEU A 112 3.62 20.89 1.45
N VAL A 113 2.51 20.69 0.74
CA VAL A 113 1.37 19.90 1.23
C VAL A 113 1.62 18.42 0.96
N PRO A 114 1.80 17.57 1.98
CA PRO A 114 1.89 16.13 1.80
C PRO A 114 0.47 15.56 1.74
N GLY A 115 -0.03 15.24 0.55
CA GLY A 115 -1.33 14.57 0.42
C GLY A 115 -1.94 14.70 -0.97
N GLY A 116 -2.61 13.65 -1.43
CA GLY A 116 -3.25 13.57 -2.75
C GLY A 116 -4.54 14.39 -2.87
N THR A 117 -4.51 15.68 -2.52
CA THR A 117 -5.70 16.54 -2.57
C THR A 117 -6.26 16.70 -3.98
N ASP A 118 -5.38 16.62 -4.96
CA ASP A 118 -5.64 16.97 -6.36
C ASP A 118 -5.30 15.83 -7.33
N ALA A 119 -4.59 14.78 -6.89
CA ALA A 119 -4.32 13.57 -7.68
C ALA A 119 -5.57 12.91 -8.28
N LYS A 120 -6.75 13.11 -7.66
CA LYS A 120 -8.05 12.69 -8.23
C LYS A 120 -8.44 13.46 -9.49
N TYR A 121 -8.06 14.73 -9.62
CA TYR A 121 -8.34 15.61 -10.77
C TYR A 121 -7.30 15.49 -11.90
N TYR A 122 -6.14 14.89 -11.61
CA TYR A 122 -5.06 14.68 -12.59
C TYR A 122 -5.17 13.38 -13.38
N SER A 123 -6.11 12.48 -13.06
CA SER A 123 -6.31 11.21 -13.78
C SER A 123 -6.57 11.38 -15.28
N GLY A 124 -7.25 12.45 -15.69
CA GLY A 124 -7.46 12.80 -17.10
C GLY A 124 -6.36 13.66 -17.73
N ARG A 125 -5.39 14.14 -16.93
CA ARG A 125 -4.36 15.11 -17.36
C ARG A 125 -2.94 14.55 -17.36
N SER A 126 -2.70 13.46 -16.65
CA SER A 126 -1.39 12.80 -16.60
C SER A 126 -1.55 11.29 -16.65
N ARG A 127 -0.67 10.64 -17.44
CA ARG A 127 -0.54 9.18 -17.47
C ARG A 127 0.30 8.65 -16.30
N HIS A 128 0.92 9.52 -15.51
CA HIS A 128 1.82 9.18 -14.40
C HIS A 128 1.13 9.31 -13.05
N VAL A 129 -0.07 8.74 -12.91
CA VAL A 129 -0.80 8.67 -11.64
C VAL A 129 -0.66 7.25 -11.10
N PHE A 130 0.24 7.06 -10.15
CA PHE A 130 0.50 5.76 -9.54
C PHE A 130 -0.37 5.57 -8.30
N ARG A 131 -1.22 4.55 -8.30
CA ARG A 131 -2.06 4.15 -7.17
C ARG A 131 -1.81 2.67 -6.92
N PHE A 132 -0.93 2.38 -5.98
CA PHE A 132 -0.61 1.02 -5.59
C PHE A 132 -0.33 0.97 -4.10
N LEU A 133 -0.63 -0.19 -3.51
CA LEU A 133 -0.08 -0.57 -2.21
C LEU A 133 1.20 -1.37 -2.50
N PRO A 134 2.34 -1.10 -1.85
CA PRO A 134 3.58 -1.84 -2.08
C PRO A 134 3.56 -3.23 -1.43
N THR A 135 2.39 -3.85 -1.40
CA THR A 135 2.10 -5.12 -0.76
C THR A 135 1.63 -6.07 -1.86
N PRO A 136 2.44 -7.05 -2.27
CA PRO A 136 1.99 -8.07 -3.20
C PRO A 136 0.76 -8.78 -2.63
N MET A 137 -0.35 -8.76 -3.37
CA MET A 137 -1.60 -9.39 -2.96
C MET A 137 -2.13 -10.30 -4.05
N GLU A 138 -2.49 -11.51 -3.65
CA GLU A 138 -3.21 -12.46 -4.49
C GLU A 138 -4.67 -12.04 -4.66
N ALA A 139 -5.31 -12.43 -5.78
CA ALA A 139 -6.69 -12.04 -6.08
C ALA A 139 -7.69 -12.42 -4.96
N HIS A 140 -7.51 -13.57 -4.32
CA HIS A 140 -8.35 -14.04 -3.22
C HIS A 140 -8.08 -13.33 -1.88
N ALA A 141 -6.99 -12.56 -1.77
CA ALA A 141 -6.73 -11.69 -0.63
C ALA A 141 -7.51 -10.38 -0.71
N LEU A 142 -7.84 -9.91 -1.92
CA LEU A 142 -8.60 -8.67 -2.14
C LEU A 142 -10.01 -8.73 -1.56
N GLN A 143 -10.65 -9.90 -1.59
CA GLN A 143 -11.99 -10.11 -1.04
C GLN A 143 -12.05 -9.97 0.50
N ARG A 144 -10.89 -9.96 1.17
CA ARG A 144 -10.79 -9.88 2.63
C ARG A 144 -10.48 -8.46 3.13
N ILE A 145 -10.18 -7.52 2.22
CA ILE A 145 -9.94 -6.12 2.57
C ILE A 145 -11.25 -5.55 3.11
N HIS A 146 -11.19 -4.86 4.25
CA HIS A 146 -12.38 -4.36 4.96
C HIS A 146 -13.34 -5.45 5.45
N GLY A 147 -12.87 -6.70 5.56
CA GLY A 147 -13.63 -7.84 6.08
C GLY A 147 -13.27 -8.20 7.52
N THR A 148 -14.01 -9.14 8.09
CA THR A 148 -13.63 -9.75 9.37
C THR A 148 -12.39 -10.64 9.19
N ASN A 149 -11.51 -10.65 10.19
CA ASN A 149 -10.26 -11.42 10.16
C ASN A 149 -9.39 -11.10 8.93
N GLU A 150 -9.25 -9.81 8.62
CA GLU A 150 -8.31 -9.33 7.62
C GLU A 150 -6.89 -9.78 7.99
N ARG A 151 -6.14 -10.26 6.99
CA ARG A 151 -4.82 -10.85 7.20
C ARG A 151 -3.91 -10.60 6.00
N LEU A 152 -2.63 -10.50 6.30
CA LEU A 152 -1.56 -10.24 5.35
C LEU A 152 -0.53 -11.37 5.38
N SER A 153 0.12 -11.66 4.25
CA SER A 153 1.25 -12.60 4.20
C SER A 153 2.49 -11.99 4.86
N LYS A 154 3.33 -12.82 5.49
CA LYS A 154 4.57 -12.35 6.13
C LYS A 154 5.50 -11.73 5.09
N GLU A 155 5.61 -12.37 3.94
CA GLU A 155 6.41 -11.94 2.81
C GLU A 155 5.90 -10.61 2.25
N GLY A 156 4.57 -10.44 2.16
CA GLY A 156 3.93 -9.21 1.73
C GLY A 156 4.26 -8.06 2.67
N PHE A 157 4.11 -8.26 3.99
CA PHE A 157 4.44 -7.26 5.00
C PHE A 157 5.92 -6.81 4.95
N VAL A 158 6.84 -7.76 4.89
CA VAL A 158 8.27 -7.47 4.78
C VAL A 158 8.60 -6.74 3.47
N THR A 159 7.97 -7.12 2.36
CA THR A 159 8.14 -6.45 1.07
C THR A 159 7.70 -5.00 1.12
N SER A 160 6.56 -4.70 1.76
CA SER A 160 6.08 -3.34 1.94
C SER A 160 7.06 -2.48 2.74
N ILE A 161 7.68 -3.04 3.78
CA ILE A 161 8.68 -2.34 4.59
C ILE A 161 9.94 -2.05 3.77
N LYS A 162 10.44 -3.04 3.02
CA LYS A 162 11.58 -2.86 2.10
C LYS A 162 11.30 -1.74 1.10
N PHE A 163 10.09 -1.71 0.54
CA PHE A 163 9.67 -0.66 -0.37
C PHE A 163 9.70 0.73 0.28
N PHE A 164 9.08 0.91 1.45
CA PHE A 164 9.04 2.22 2.11
C PHE A 164 10.44 2.68 2.54
N GLN A 165 11.30 1.77 3.01
CA GLN A 165 12.70 2.10 3.31
C GLN A 165 13.44 2.59 2.06
N GLN A 166 13.28 1.93 0.91
CA GLN A 166 13.90 2.40 -0.33
C GLN A 166 13.31 3.72 -0.81
N LEU A 167 11.99 3.89 -0.71
CA LEU A 167 11.32 5.13 -1.09
C LEU A 167 11.86 6.32 -0.29
N ILE A 168 12.02 6.15 1.02
CA ILE A 168 12.57 7.18 1.90
C ILE A 168 14.02 7.50 1.51
N ARG A 169 14.89 6.50 1.33
CA ARG A 169 16.28 6.71 0.90
C ARG A 169 16.39 7.49 -0.41
N ASN A 170 15.62 7.06 -1.42
CA ASN A 170 15.57 7.74 -2.71
C ASN A 170 15.06 9.19 -2.62
N SER A 171 14.15 9.46 -1.68
CA SER A 171 13.57 10.80 -1.52
C SER A 171 14.50 11.76 -0.77
N ASP A 172 15.31 11.23 0.13
CA ASP A 172 16.31 12.00 0.90
C ASP A 172 17.62 12.24 0.10
N GLY A 173 17.75 11.60 -1.07
CA GLY A 173 18.96 11.67 -1.90
C GLY A 173 20.11 10.80 -1.39
N LEU A 174 19.81 9.80 -0.55
CA LEU A 174 20.75 8.83 0.02
C LEU A 174 20.89 7.56 -0.82
#